data_AF-A0A328ZBY5-F1
#
_entry.id   AF-A0A328ZBY5-F1
#
_cell.length_a   1.000
_cell.length_b   1.000
_cell.length_c   1.000
_cell.angle_alpha   90.00
_cell.angle_beta   90.00
_cell.angle_gamma   90.00
#
_symmetry.space_group_name_H-M   'P 1'
#
loop_
_entity.id
_entity.type
_entity.pdbx_description
1 polymer ?
#
loop_
_entity_poly.entity_id
_entity_poly.type
_entity_poly.pdbx_seq_one_letter_code
_entity_poly.pdbx_strand_id
1 'polypeptide(L)'
;MSQFWQLADSSKTEAEYLADSRLRTLQTLPLDALQRIFVQYRFFTIYYISDLALLVHRLPFGKLRSLLAEFLSEELGEGSEDGAHPHLYDEFLKSVGADPQSFDAAALPSNIDLLEEISALMQDKSPTRGVGLRGLGGECLCQLYLSAMHSHFSKNPAIQSMQM
;
A
#
# COMPACT_ATOMS: atom_id res chain seq x y z
N MET A 1 19.20 12.34 -21.57
CA MET A 1 18.68 12.70 -20.23
C MET A 1 17.29 13.34 -20.30
N SER A 2 17.01 14.25 -21.24
CA SER A 2 15.65 14.84 -21.41
C SER A 2 14.54 13.79 -21.62
N GLN A 3 14.80 12.76 -22.43
CA GLN A 3 13.84 11.69 -22.72
C GLN A 3 13.48 10.84 -21.49
N PHE A 4 14.43 10.65 -20.55
CA PHE A 4 14.16 9.93 -19.30
C PHE A 4 13.21 10.72 -18.41
N TRP A 5 13.48 12.02 -18.22
CA TRP A 5 12.63 12.88 -17.40
C TRP A 5 11.25 13.07 -18.01
N GLN A 6 11.16 13.22 -19.33
CA GLN A 6 9.87 13.27 -20.03
C GLN A 6 9.06 11.99 -19.84
N LEU A 7 9.69 10.82 -19.92
CA LEU A 7 9.02 9.54 -19.68
C LEU A 7 8.60 9.38 -18.22
N ALA A 8 9.45 9.80 -17.28
CA ALA A 8 9.14 9.76 -15.85
C ALA A 8 7.95 10.66 -15.51
N ASP A 9 7.95 11.89 -16.02
CA ASP A 9 6.86 12.85 -15.83
C ASP A 9 5.56 12.33 -16.45
N SER A 10 5.60 11.83 -17.69
CA SER A 10 4.41 11.30 -18.35
C SER A 10 3.84 10.08 -17.61
N SER A 11 4.71 9.18 -17.14
CA SER A 11 4.30 7.98 -16.40
C SER A 11 3.69 8.34 -15.04
N LYS A 12 4.24 9.36 -14.37
CA LYS A 12 3.68 9.89 -13.12
C LYS A 12 2.29 10.47 -13.34
N THR A 13 2.12 11.32 -14.35
CA THR A 13 0.81 11.91 -14.68
C THR A 13 -0.22 10.84 -15.06
N GLU A 14 0.18 9.81 -15.81
CA GLU A 14 -0.69 8.68 -16.14
C GLU A 14 -1.12 7.91 -14.88
N ALA A 15 -0.18 7.63 -13.97
CA ALA A 15 -0.47 6.97 -12.70
C ALA A 15 -1.41 7.81 -11.80
N GLU A 16 -1.20 9.12 -11.72
CA GLU A 16 -2.09 10.06 -11.01
C GLU A 16 -3.51 10.02 -11.57
N TYR A 17 -3.65 10.11 -12.90
CA TYR A 17 -4.96 10.05 -13.56
C TYR A 17 -5.66 8.70 -13.34
N LEU A 18 -4.91 7.60 -13.44
CA LEU A 18 -5.45 6.26 -13.22
C LEU A 18 -5.92 6.08 -11.77
N ALA A 19 -5.10 6.49 -10.79
CA ALA A 19 -5.46 6.43 -9.38
C ALA A 19 -6.71 7.26 -9.08
N ASP A 20 -6.78 8.51 -9.56
CA ASP A 20 -7.96 9.37 -9.40
C ASP A 20 -9.22 8.73 -10.01
N SER A 21 -9.13 8.27 -11.25
CA SER A 21 -10.25 7.68 -11.97
C SER A 21 -10.79 6.41 -11.28
N ARG A 22 -9.88 5.53 -10.82
CA ARG A 22 -10.25 4.28 -10.15
C ARG A 22 -10.86 4.53 -8.78
N LEU A 23 -10.33 5.50 -8.04
CA LEU A 23 -10.74 5.78 -6.66
C LEU A 23 -11.86 6.79 -6.54
N ARG A 24 -12.26 7.48 -7.62
CA ARG A 24 -13.42 8.40 -7.62
C ARG A 24 -14.69 7.76 -7.08
N THR A 25 -14.90 6.47 -7.33
CA THR A 25 -16.08 5.73 -6.86
C THR A 25 -16.17 5.65 -5.32
N LEU A 26 -15.06 5.78 -4.60
CA LEU A 26 -15.04 5.79 -3.14
C LEU A 26 -15.91 6.91 -2.55
N GLN A 27 -16.10 8.01 -3.28
CA GLN A 27 -16.93 9.13 -2.84
C GLN A 27 -18.42 8.74 -2.70
N THR A 28 -18.89 7.72 -3.42
CA THR A 28 -20.32 7.38 -3.48
C THR A 28 -20.64 5.94 -3.10
N LEU A 29 -19.61 5.10 -2.87
CA LEU A 29 -19.84 3.72 -2.48
C LEU A 29 -20.53 3.63 -1.10
N PRO A 30 -21.41 2.64 -0.92
CA PRO A 30 -21.93 2.29 0.41
C PRO A 30 -20.79 1.98 1.39
N LEU A 31 -21.03 2.23 2.68
CA LEU A 31 -20.03 2.05 3.73
C LEU A 31 -19.51 0.61 3.80
N ASP A 32 -20.38 -0.39 3.69
CA ASP A 32 -20.00 -1.80 3.70
C ASP A 32 -19.08 -2.15 2.53
N ALA A 33 -19.31 -1.56 1.36
CA ALA A 33 -18.42 -1.71 0.21
C ALA A 33 -17.05 -1.06 0.45
N LEU A 34 -17.01 0.13 1.06
CA LEU A 34 -15.75 0.78 1.44
C LEU A 34 -14.95 -0.07 2.43
N GLN A 35 -15.59 -0.55 3.50
CA GLN A 35 -14.96 -1.42 4.50
C GLN A 35 -14.37 -2.66 3.84
N ARG A 36 -15.11 -3.31 2.94
CA ARG A 36 -14.60 -4.49 2.20
C ARG A 36 -13.37 -4.17 1.36
N ILE A 37 -13.34 -3.01 0.69
CA ILE A 37 -12.18 -2.55 -0.09
C ILE A 37 -10.97 -2.32 0.83
N PHE A 38 -11.15 -1.63 1.95
CA PHE A 38 -10.05 -1.36 2.87
C PHE A 38 -9.53 -2.62 3.55
N VAL A 39 -10.39 -3.57 3.90
CA VAL A 39 -9.97 -4.88 4.38
C VAL A 39 -9.11 -5.61 3.33
N GLN A 40 -9.35 -5.46 2.03
CA GLN A 40 -8.44 -6.02 1.02
C GLN A 40 -7.07 -5.33 1.00
N TYR A 41 -7.02 -4.01 1.22
CA TYR A 41 -5.78 -3.26 1.29
C TYR A 41 -4.96 -3.60 2.56
N ARG A 42 -5.60 -4.05 3.64
CA ARG A 42 -4.91 -4.57 4.83
C ARG A 42 -3.88 -5.66 4.48
N PHE A 43 -4.20 -6.56 3.56
CA PHE A 43 -3.25 -7.60 3.15
C PHE A 43 -2.02 -7.03 2.44
N PHE A 44 -2.18 -5.91 1.71
CA PHE A 44 -1.03 -5.23 1.12
C PHE A 44 -0.05 -4.76 2.20
N THR A 45 -0.51 -4.16 3.31
CA THR A 45 0.40 -3.65 4.37
C THR A 45 1.20 -4.79 5.01
N ILE A 46 0.59 -5.98 5.13
CA ILE A 46 1.23 -7.18 5.67
C ILE A 46 2.28 -7.75 4.69
N TYR A 47 1.90 -7.95 3.42
CA TYR A 47 2.81 -8.51 2.41
C TYR A 47 3.95 -7.55 2.06
N TYR A 48 3.70 -6.24 2.09
CA TYR A 48 4.70 -5.21 1.82
C TYR A 48 5.90 -5.31 2.77
N ILE A 49 5.66 -5.47 4.07
CA ILE A 49 6.70 -5.67 5.09
C ILE A 49 7.56 -6.89 4.78
N SER A 50 6.92 -8.00 4.43
CA SER A 50 7.63 -9.26 4.12
C SER A 50 8.51 -9.10 2.87
N ASP A 51 7.99 -8.43 1.84
CA ASP A 51 8.74 -8.16 0.61
C ASP A 51 9.90 -7.16 0.83
N LEU A 52 9.72 -6.15 1.67
CA LEU A 52 10.78 -5.22 2.08
C LEU A 52 11.89 -5.93 2.85
N ALA A 53 11.54 -6.81 3.79
CA ALA A 53 12.52 -7.61 4.53
C ALA A 53 13.35 -8.50 3.59
N LEU A 54 12.70 -9.12 2.60
CA LEU A 54 13.38 -9.88 1.56
C LEU A 54 14.34 -9.01 0.74
N LEU A 55 13.95 -7.79 0.36
CA LEU A 55 14.85 -6.87 -0.34
C LEU A 55 16.08 -6.49 0.49
N VAL A 56 15.88 -6.15 1.77
CA VAL A 56 16.98 -5.83 2.69
C VAL A 56 17.94 -7.00 2.79
N HIS A 57 17.44 -8.24 2.82
CA HIS A 57 18.27 -9.43 2.80
C HIS A 57 19.08 -9.59 1.50
N ARG A 58 18.44 -9.40 0.34
CA ARG A 58 19.01 -9.72 -0.99
C ARG A 58 19.94 -8.64 -1.54
N LEU A 59 19.83 -7.39 -1.09
CA LEU A 59 20.67 -6.30 -1.59
C LEU A 59 22.10 -6.35 -1.05
N PRO A 60 23.11 -5.95 -1.84
CA PRO A 60 24.48 -5.77 -1.32
C PRO A 60 24.51 -4.67 -0.25
N PHE A 61 25.51 -4.73 0.64
CA PHE A 61 25.72 -3.66 1.61
C PHE A 61 25.96 -2.32 0.90
N GLY A 62 25.27 -1.28 1.38
CA GLY A 62 25.36 0.06 0.82
C GLY A 62 24.16 0.93 1.17
N LYS A 63 24.19 2.19 0.73
CA LYS A 63 23.19 3.21 1.08
C LYS A 63 21.75 2.77 0.81
N LEU A 64 21.49 2.13 -0.33
CA LEU A 64 20.15 1.68 -0.69
C LEU A 64 19.64 0.60 0.27
N ARG A 65 20.48 -0.35 0.67
CA ARG A 65 20.09 -1.39 1.63
C ARG A 65 19.80 -0.79 3.01
N SER A 66 20.60 0.18 3.44
CA SER A 66 20.36 0.91 4.70
C SER A 66 19.04 1.70 4.65
N LEU A 67 18.78 2.43 3.56
CA LEU A 67 17.53 3.17 3.38
C LEU A 67 16.31 2.24 3.41
N LEU A 68 16.34 1.10 2.72
CA LEU A 68 15.22 0.16 2.78
C LEU A 68 15.06 -0.50 4.16
N ALA A 69 16.14 -0.59 4.95
CA ALA A 69 16.05 -1.04 6.34
C ALA A 69 15.41 0.02 7.24
N GLU A 70 15.62 1.32 6.95
CA GLU A 70 14.90 2.41 7.61
C GLU A 70 13.40 2.33 7.30
N PHE A 71 13.01 2.17 6.02
CA PHE A 71 11.60 1.97 5.65
C PHE A 71 10.99 0.74 6.32
N LEU A 72 11.71 -0.40 6.33
CA LEU A 72 11.24 -1.58 7.03
C LEU A 72 11.06 -1.33 8.53
N SER A 73 11.98 -0.57 9.16
CA SER A 73 11.86 -0.21 10.57
C SER A 73 10.63 0.65 10.84
N GLU A 74 10.34 1.63 9.97
CA GLU A 74 9.15 2.48 10.04
C GLU A 74 7.86 1.64 9.92
N GLU A 75 7.77 0.77 8.91
CA GLU A 75 6.61 -0.11 8.70
C GLU A 75 6.38 -1.07 9.89
N LEU A 76 7.45 -1.47 10.59
CA LEU A 76 7.41 -2.29 11.81
C LEU A 76 7.21 -1.47 13.10
N GLY A 77 7.00 -0.15 13.01
CA GLY A 77 6.70 0.71 14.15
C GLY A 77 7.91 1.11 14.98
N GLU A 78 9.12 1.05 14.41
CA GLU A 78 10.37 1.50 15.03
C GLU A 78 10.64 0.89 16.42
N GLY A 79 10.22 -0.36 16.62
CA GLY A 79 10.36 -1.08 17.88
C GLY A 79 9.15 -0.98 18.81
N SER A 80 8.07 -0.32 18.38
CA SER A 80 6.78 -0.30 19.05
C SER A 80 5.74 -1.04 18.21
N GLU A 81 5.18 -2.13 18.74
CA GLU A 81 4.11 -2.89 18.07
C GLU A 81 2.90 -2.02 17.74
N ASP A 82 2.50 -1.15 18.67
CA ASP A 82 1.38 -0.21 18.48
C ASP A 82 1.64 0.82 17.36
N GLY A 83 2.92 1.03 17.02
CA GLY A 83 3.34 1.91 15.94
C GLY A 83 3.43 1.21 14.58
N ALA A 84 3.31 -0.12 14.53
CA ALA A 84 3.46 -0.86 13.29
C ALA A 84 2.31 -0.55 12.34
N HIS A 85 2.62 -0.36 11.05
CA HIS A 85 1.63 0.06 10.07
C HIS A 85 0.43 -0.89 9.95
N PRO A 86 0.55 -2.23 10.04
CA PRO A 86 -0.60 -3.13 10.10
C PRO A 86 -1.50 -2.87 11.31
N HIS A 87 -0.91 -2.57 12.47
CA HIS A 87 -1.68 -2.24 13.68
C HIS A 87 -2.43 -0.91 13.51
N LEU A 88 -1.75 0.14 13.07
CA LEU A 88 -2.36 1.44 12.79
C LEU A 88 -3.49 1.33 11.74
N TYR A 89 -3.29 0.48 10.73
CA TYR A 89 -4.30 0.23 9.72
C TYR A 89 -5.51 -0.54 10.27
N ASP A 90 -5.30 -1.50 11.17
CA ASP A 90 -6.39 -2.21 11.85
C ASP A 90 -7.20 -1.26 12.75
N GLU A 91 -6.56 -0.31 13.42
CA GLU A 91 -7.26 0.74 14.17
C GLU A 91 -8.07 1.67 13.26
N PHE A 92 -7.54 2.03 12.09
CA PHE A 92 -8.31 2.73 11.06
C PHE A 92 -9.52 1.92 10.56
N LEU A 93 -9.36 0.62 10.30
CA LEU A 93 -10.47 -0.24 9.88
C LEU A 93 -11.57 -0.31 10.95
N LYS A 94 -11.18 -0.38 12.23
CA LYS A 94 -12.12 -0.32 13.36
C LYS A 94 -12.84 1.03 13.42
N SER A 95 -12.14 2.14 13.21
CA SER A 95 -12.74 3.48 13.28
C SER A 95 -13.79 3.73 12.19
N VAL A 96 -13.64 3.09 11.02
CA VAL A 96 -14.65 3.09 9.95
C VAL A 96 -15.73 2.02 10.13
N GLY A 97 -15.74 1.30 11.25
CA GLY A 97 -16.77 0.33 11.64
C GLY A 97 -16.63 -1.06 11.05
N ALA A 98 -15.44 -1.44 10.55
CA ALA A 98 -15.19 -2.82 10.10
C ALA A 98 -14.99 -3.76 11.31
N ASP A 99 -15.46 -5.00 11.20
CA ASP A 99 -15.34 -6.02 12.25
C ASP A 99 -13.98 -6.73 12.19
N PRO A 100 -13.10 -6.60 13.21
CA PRO A 100 -11.80 -7.27 13.24
C PRO A 100 -11.87 -8.78 13.15
N GLN A 101 -12.95 -9.41 13.64
CA GLN A 101 -13.11 -10.86 13.58
C GLN A 101 -13.29 -11.36 12.15
N SER A 102 -13.65 -10.46 11.22
CA SER A 102 -13.88 -10.79 9.82
C SER A 102 -12.66 -10.55 8.91
N PHE A 103 -11.60 -9.87 9.39
CA PHE A 103 -10.52 -9.40 8.53
C PHE A 103 -9.87 -10.51 7.71
N ASP A 104 -9.40 -11.56 8.38
CA ASP A 104 -8.72 -12.68 7.71
C ASP A 104 -9.70 -13.50 6.85
N ALA A 105 -10.93 -13.70 7.33
CA ALA A 105 -11.97 -14.44 6.61
C ALA A 105 -12.48 -13.71 5.36
N ALA A 106 -12.31 -12.39 5.30
CA ALA A 106 -12.73 -11.55 4.19
C ALA A 106 -11.71 -11.48 3.05
N ALA A 107 -10.54 -12.13 3.18
CA ALA A 107 -9.52 -12.17 2.14
C ALA A 107 -10.11 -12.69 0.82
N LEU A 108 -10.02 -11.90 -0.25
CA LEU A 108 -10.33 -12.39 -1.59
C LEU A 108 -9.17 -13.25 -2.10
N PRO A 109 -9.41 -14.50 -2.52
CA PRO A 109 -8.35 -15.36 -3.04
C PRO A 109 -7.54 -14.69 -4.16
N SER A 110 -8.23 -14.01 -5.09
CA SER A 110 -7.57 -13.29 -6.18
C SER A 110 -6.66 -12.14 -5.73
N ASN A 111 -6.93 -11.53 -4.57
CA ASN A 111 -6.07 -10.48 -4.02
C ASN A 111 -4.83 -11.10 -3.37
N ILE A 112 -5.01 -12.21 -2.66
CA ILE A 112 -3.90 -12.98 -2.10
C ILE A 112 -3.01 -13.53 -3.21
N ASP A 113 -3.58 -14.14 -4.24
CA ASP A 113 -2.86 -14.65 -5.42
C ASP A 113 -2.00 -13.56 -6.07
N LEU A 114 -2.54 -12.33 -6.20
CA LEU A 114 -1.80 -11.19 -6.74
C LEU A 114 -0.61 -10.79 -5.85
N LEU A 115 -0.81 -10.76 -4.53
CA LEU A 115 0.24 -10.41 -3.57
C LEU A 115 1.33 -11.48 -3.53
N GLU A 116 0.95 -12.76 -3.58
CA GLU A 116 1.87 -13.89 -3.63
C GLU A 116 2.64 -13.94 -4.96
N GLU A 117 2.01 -13.64 -6.09
CA GLU A 117 2.69 -13.52 -7.38
C GLU A 117 3.78 -12.43 -7.31
N ILE A 118 3.46 -11.28 -6.70
CA ILE A 118 4.43 -10.22 -6.48
C ILE A 118 5.58 -10.73 -5.59
N SER A 119 5.29 -11.37 -4.46
CA SER A 119 6.33 -11.93 -3.58
C SER A 119 7.19 -12.99 -4.28
N ALA A 120 6.63 -13.82 -5.16
CA ALA A 120 7.38 -14.75 -5.98
C ALA A 120 8.32 -14.01 -6.97
N LEU A 121 7.85 -12.95 -7.63
CA LEU A 121 8.70 -12.10 -8.46
C LEU A 121 9.82 -11.44 -7.65
N MET A 122 9.53 -11.04 -6.40
CA MET A 122 10.50 -10.49 -5.46
C MET A 122 11.57 -11.50 -5.04
N GLN A 123 11.29 -12.80 -5.07
CA GLN A 123 12.26 -13.87 -4.82
C GLN A 123 13.07 -14.20 -6.08
N ASP A 124 12.39 -14.38 -7.22
CA ASP A 124 12.98 -14.94 -8.43
C ASP A 124 13.76 -13.94 -9.28
N LYS A 125 13.34 -12.67 -9.29
CA LYS A 125 13.95 -11.65 -10.14
C LYS A 125 15.14 -10.95 -9.47
N SER A 126 15.87 -10.15 -10.24
CA SER A 126 17.01 -9.41 -9.70
C SER A 126 16.59 -8.46 -8.57
N PRO A 127 17.43 -8.24 -7.54
CA PRO A 127 17.12 -7.29 -6.47
C PRO A 127 16.79 -5.89 -6.97
N THR A 128 17.42 -5.43 -8.06
CA THR A 128 17.11 -4.15 -8.72
C THR A 128 15.67 -4.09 -9.24
N ARG A 129 15.17 -5.17 -9.82
CA ARG A 129 13.76 -5.25 -10.23
C ARG A 129 12.84 -5.22 -9.02
N GLY A 130 13.22 -5.89 -7.94
CA GLY A 130 12.46 -5.84 -6.69
C GLY A 130 12.42 -4.44 -6.06
N VAL A 131 13.51 -3.68 -6.11
CA VAL A 131 13.52 -2.26 -5.68
C VAL A 131 12.51 -1.44 -6.47
N GLY A 132 12.38 -1.67 -7.78
CA GLY A 132 11.37 -1.02 -8.60
C GLY A 132 9.93 -1.51 -8.36
N LEU A 133 9.74 -2.72 -7.83
CA LEU A 133 8.41 -3.30 -7.63
C LEU A 133 7.85 -3.02 -6.22
N ARG A 134 8.68 -3.12 -5.19
CA ARG A 134 8.31 -3.02 -3.78
C ARG A 134 9.18 -2.08 -2.94
N GLY A 135 10.38 -1.73 -3.41
CA GLY A 135 11.17 -0.71 -2.73
C GLY A 135 10.68 0.69 -3.10
N LEU A 136 11.55 1.46 -3.75
CA LEU A 136 11.24 2.83 -4.19
C LEU A 136 10.01 2.94 -5.10
N GLY A 137 9.72 1.91 -5.90
CA GLY A 137 8.50 1.92 -6.73
C GLY A 137 7.21 1.80 -5.91
N GLY A 138 7.24 1.03 -4.81
CA GLY A 138 6.14 0.96 -3.86
C GLY A 138 5.90 2.33 -3.22
N GLU A 139 6.95 2.90 -2.62
CA GLU A 139 6.92 4.23 -2.00
C GLU A 139 6.35 5.32 -2.92
N CYS A 140 6.79 5.34 -4.19
CA CYS A 140 6.31 6.33 -5.15
C CYS A 140 4.82 6.19 -5.49
N LEU A 141 4.28 4.96 -5.52
CA LEU A 141 2.87 4.72 -5.80
C LEU A 141 1.99 4.91 -4.57
N CYS A 142 2.47 4.51 -3.39
CA CYS A 142 1.73 4.64 -2.13
C CYS A 142 1.23 6.07 -1.92
N GLN A 143 2.09 7.07 -2.10
CA GLN A 143 1.68 8.48 -1.92
C GLN A 143 0.58 8.91 -2.90
N LEU A 144 0.65 8.48 -4.17
CA LEU A 144 -0.34 8.81 -5.19
C LEU A 144 -1.70 8.20 -4.84
N TYR A 145 -1.72 6.91 -4.52
CA TYR A 145 -2.95 6.19 -4.19
C TYR A 145 -3.55 6.66 -2.87
N LEU A 146 -2.75 6.89 -1.82
CA LEU A 146 -3.25 7.41 -0.54
C LEU A 146 -3.81 8.83 -0.68
N SER A 147 -3.18 9.69 -1.49
CA SER A 147 -3.68 11.04 -1.74
C SER A 147 -5.01 11.04 -2.49
N ALA A 148 -5.12 10.21 -3.54
CA ALA A 148 -6.36 10.04 -4.30
C ALA A 148 -7.46 9.39 -3.43
N MET A 149 -7.09 8.38 -2.63
CA MET A 149 -8.00 7.72 -1.68
C MET A 149 -8.57 8.76 -0.72
N HIS A 150 -7.73 9.51 -0.01
CA HIS A 150 -8.17 10.55 0.92
C HIS A 150 -9.07 11.60 0.23
N SER A 151 -8.70 12.05 -0.98
CA SER A 151 -9.43 13.08 -1.71
C SER A 151 -10.87 12.72 -2.09
N HIS A 152 -11.15 11.42 -2.28
CA HIS A 152 -12.48 10.91 -2.62
C HIS A 152 -13.20 10.34 -1.40
N PHE A 153 -12.49 9.59 -0.56
CA PHE A 153 -13.00 8.97 0.65
C PHE A 153 -13.55 10.00 1.65
N SER A 154 -12.81 11.10 1.92
CA SER A 154 -13.23 12.14 2.86
C SER A 154 -14.46 12.94 2.41
N LYS A 155 -14.91 12.74 1.16
CA LYS A 155 -16.15 13.32 0.61
C LYS A 155 -17.33 12.35 0.63
N ASN A 156 -17.12 11.11 1.07
CA ASN A 156 -18.21 10.15 1.16
C ASN A 156 -19.19 10.53 2.29
N PRO A 157 -20.50 10.61 2.03
CA PRO A 157 -21.47 11.04 3.04
C PRO A 157 -21.48 10.18 4.31
N ALA A 158 -21.30 8.86 4.18
CA ALA A 158 -21.25 7.97 5.34
C ALA A 158 -20.04 8.30 6.22
N ILE A 159 -18.90 8.62 5.60
CA ILE A 159 -17.67 8.98 6.29
C ILE A 159 -17.77 10.35 6.95
N GLN A 160 -18.36 11.33 6.27
CA GLN A 160 -18.62 12.65 6.86
C GLN A 160 -19.55 12.58 8.07
N SER A 161 -20.50 11.63 8.09
CA SER A 161 -21.40 11.44 9.23
C SER A 161 -20.74 10.80 10.46
N MET A 162 -19.57 10.17 10.30
CA MET A 162 -18.89 9.46 11.38
C MET A 162 -18.13 10.35 12.37
N GLN A 163 -17.97 11.66 12.08
CA GLN A 163 -17.12 12.56 12.89
C GLN A 163 -15.77 11.90 13.27
N MET A 164 -15.02 11.43 12.26
CA MET A 164 -13.61 11.07 12.45
C MET A 164 -12.75 12.32 12.65
#